data_AF-A0A8T4KFX7-F1
#
_entry.id   AF-A0A8T4KFX7-F1
#
_cell.length_a   1.000
_cell.length_b   1.000
_cell.length_c   1.000
_cell.angle_alpha   90.00
_cell.angle_beta   90.00
_cell.angle_gamma   90.00
#
_symmetry.space_group_name_H-M   'P 1'
#
loop_
_entity.id
_entity.type
_entity.pdbx_description
1 polymer ?
#
loop_
_entity_poly.entity_id
_entity_poly.type
_entity_poly.pdbx_seq_one_letter_code
_entity_poly.pdbx_strand_id
1 'polypeptide(L)'
;MAIEKGTIKIVWITKDTKKIHSKMFEDIAKARSFGEKKKDYLIFKLLRHKNFNEFSWALLPYGNYKLYQNALAFYQKHRSSKLAVERLFRL
;
A
#
# COMPACT_ATOMS: atom_id res chain seq x y z
N MET A 1 -1.14 4.03 20.10
CA MET A 1 -1.14 3.17 18.89
C MET A 1 0.26 2.59 18.75
N ALA A 2 0.40 1.28 18.77
CA ALA A 2 1.71 0.65 18.55
C ALA A 2 2.10 0.84 17.08
N ILE A 3 3.23 1.49 16.84
CA ILE A 3 3.83 1.54 15.50
C ILE A 3 4.36 0.12 15.23
N GLU A 4 3.72 -0.62 14.34
CA GLU A 4 4.25 -1.91 13.89
C GLU A 4 5.62 -1.67 13.25
N LYS A 5 6.69 -2.13 13.90
CA LYS A 5 8.06 -2.02 13.39
C LYS A 5 8.18 -2.85 12.11
N GLY A 6 8.64 -2.21 11.03
CA GLY A 6 8.87 -2.86 9.74
C GLY A 6 9.14 -1.83 8.65
N THR A 7 9.92 -2.21 7.64
CA THR A 7 10.21 -1.36 6.47
C THR A 7 9.43 -1.80 5.23
N ILE A 8 8.79 -2.96 5.29
CA ILE A 8 8.01 -3.53 4.19
C ILE A 8 6.54 -3.58 4.59
N LYS A 9 5.66 -2.97 3.80
CA LYS A 9 4.21 -2.96 4.03
C LYS A 9 3.51 -3.75 2.95
N ILE A 10 2.77 -4.79 3.31
CA ILE A 10 1.84 -5.42 2.38
C ILE A 10 0.45 -4.80 2.52
N VAL A 11 -0.26 -4.64 1.41
CA VAL A 11 -1.64 -4.16 1.36
C VAL A 11 -2.47 -5.12 0.52
N TRP A 12 -3.65 -5.52 1.00
CA TRP A 12 -4.56 -6.39 0.23
C TRP A 12 -6.02 -6.04 0.52
N ILE A 13 -6.90 -6.39 -0.42
CA ILE A 13 -8.35 -6.21 -0.28
C ILE A 13 -8.99 -7.59 -0.18
N THR A 14 -9.87 -7.79 0.79
CA THR A 14 -10.71 -8.99 0.82
C THR A 14 -12.04 -8.65 0.16
N LYS A 15 -12.51 -9.52 -0.76
CA LYS A 15 -13.68 -9.26 -1.63
C LYS A 15 -14.98 -9.04 -0.84
N ASP A 16 -15.02 -9.54 0.38
CA ASP A 16 -16.15 -9.54 1.30
C ASP A 16 -16.32 -8.24 2.09
N THR A 17 -15.26 -7.51 2.38
CA THR A 17 -15.33 -6.47 3.42
C THR A 17 -15.28 -5.02 2.91
N LYS A 18 -15.00 -4.76 1.63
CA LYS A 18 -14.64 -3.40 1.13
C LYS A 18 -13.52 -2.73 1.95
N LYS A 19 -12.81 -3.47 2.80
CA LYS A 19 -11.74 -2.96 3.66
C LYS A 19 -10.40 -3.22 2.99
N ILE A 20 -9.52 -2.23 3.08
CA ILE A 20 -8.12 -2.38 2.76
C ILE A 20 -7.42 -2.82 4.03
N HIS A 21 -6.74 -3.96 3.95
CA HIS A 21 -5.93 -4.49 5.03
C HIS A 21 -4.47 -4.18 4.74
N SER A 22 -3.67 -4.00 5.79
CA SER A 22 -2.23 -3.90 5.65
C SER A 22 -1.50 -4.58 6.80
N LYS A 23 -0.29 -5.03 6.55
CA LYS A 23 0.58 -5.63 7.56
C LYS A 23 2.04 -5.27 7.32
N MET A 24 2.76 -4.95 8.38
CA MET A 24 4.18 -4.63 8.32
C MET A 24 5.06 -5.88 8.46
N PHE A 25 6.21 -5.84 7.78
CA PHE A 25 7.24 -6.86 7.81
C PHE A 25 8.62 -6.20 7.82
N GLU A 26 9.59 -6.88 8.40
CA GLU A 26 11.01 -6.48 8.34
C GLU A 26 11.70 -7.01 7.08
N ASP A 27 11.12 -8.02 6.44
CA ASP A 27 11.72 -8.75 5.33
C ASP A 27 10.76 -8.91 4.14
N ILE A 28 11.31 -8.76 2.93
CA ILE A 28 10.54 -8.83 1.67
C ILE A 28 10.07 -10.26 1.40
N ALA A 29 10.88 -11.28 1.68
CA ALA A 29 10.50 -12.66 1.41
C ALA A 29 9.33 -13.11 2.29
N LYS A 30 9.33 -12.72 3.57
CA LYS A 30 8.19 -12.93 4.49
C LYS A 30 6.93 -12.19 4.01
N ALA A 31 7.07 -10.93 3.59
CA ALA A 31 5.94 -10.17 3.04
C ALA A 31 5.36 -10.83 1.78
N ARG A 32 6.22 -11.30 0.88
CA ARG A 32 5.81 -12.00 -0.34
C ARG A 32 5.10 -13.31 -0.03
N SER A 33 5.67 -14.16 0.82
CA SER A 33 5.05 -15.44 1.18
C SER A 33 3.68 -15.24 1.84
N PHE A 34 3.53 -14.20 2.66
CA PHE A 34 2.22 -13.82 3.21
C PHE A 34 1.26 -13.35 2.11
N GLY A 35 1.76 -12.53 1.19
CA GLY A 35 1.02 -11.98 0.05
C GLY A 35 0.48 -13.00 -0.91
N GLU A 36 1.24 -14.05 -1.22
CA GLU A 36 0.81 -15.11 -2.14
C GLU A 36 -0.50 -15.80 -1.70
N LYS A 37 -0.80 -15.79 -0.40
CA LYS A 37 -2.08 -16.30 0.15
C LYS A 37 -3.25 -15.32 -0.07
N LYS A 38 -2.97 -14.08 -0.45
CA LYS A 38 -3.93 -13.01 -0.72
C LYS A 38 -3.99 -12.83 -2.24
N LYS A 39 -5.13 -13.11 -2.87
CA LYS A 39 -5.24 -13.07 -4.35
C LYS A 39 -4.83 -11.70 -4.94
N ASP A 40 -5.23 -10.62 -4.28
CA ASP A 40 -4.96 -9.25 -4.72
C ASP A 40 -4.18 -8.49 -3.64
N TYR A 41 -2.87 -8.35 -3.83
CA TYR A 41 -1.99 -7.66 -2.90
C TYR A 41 -0.94 -6.80 -3.60
N LEU A 42 -0.38 -5.87 -2.84
CA LEU A 42 0.72 -4.99 -3.21
C LEU A 42 1.76 -4.97 -2.08
N ILE A 43 3.04 -4.84 -2.42
CA ILE A 43 4.12 -4.72 -1.44
C ILE A 43 4.83 -3.39 -1.61
N PHE A 44 4.93 -2.63 -0.53
CA PHE A 44 5.66 -1.37 -0.47
C PHE A 44 6.91 -1.51 0.40
N LYS A 45 7.96 -0.78 0.06
CA LYS A 45 9.17 -0.59 0.86
C LYS A 45 9.29 0.86 1.28
N LEU A 46 9.51 1.11 2.57
CA LEU A 46 9.75 2.45 3.08
C LEU A 46 11.09 2.97 2.54
N LEU A 47 11.06 4.08 1.83
CA LEU A 47 12.24 4.75 1.28
C LEU A 47 12.81 5.79 2.25
N ARG A 48 11.93 6.57 2.87
CA ARG A 48 12.32 7.67 3.76
C ARG A 48 11.20 7.97 4.74
N HIS A 49 11.54 8.23 6.00
CA HIS A 49 10.69 9.03 6.87
C HIS A 49 11.24 10.46 6.84
N LYS A 50 10.39 11.46 6.69
CA LYS A 50 10.75 12.86 6.95
C LYS A 50 9.76 13.35 8.00
N ASN A 51 10.12 13.17 9.26
CA ASN A 51 9.25 13.31 10.42
C ASN A 51 8.11 12.27 10.47
N PHE A 52 7.44 12.15 11.62
CA PHE A 52 6.34 11.20 11.85
C PHE A 52 5.10 11.40 10.95
N ASN A 53 5.10 12.45 10.13
CA ASN A 53 3.95 12.85 9.30
C ASN A 53 4.14 12.55 7.81
N GLU A 54 5.36 12.27 7.34
CA GLU A 54 5.62 12.01 5.92
C GLU A 54 6.41 10.72 5.71
N PHE A 55 5.76 9.75 5.08
CA PHE A 55 6.36 8.48 4.71
C PHE A 55 6.42 8.38 3.19
N SER A 56 7.62 8.17 2.65
CA SER A 56 7.82 7.86 1.23
C SER A 56 7.93 6.36 1.05
N TRP A 57 7.09 5.77 0.20
CA TRP A 57 7.03 4.34 -0.06
C TRP A 57 7.36 4.04 -1.54
N ALA A 58 8.25 3.10 -1.78
CA ALA A 58 8.46 2.48 -3.09
C ALA A 58 7.53 1.28 -3.25
N LEU A 59 6.81 1.20 -4.35
CA LEU A 59 6.09 -0.01 -4.73
C LEU A 59 7.08 -1.03 -5.32
N LEU A 60 7.05 -2.26 -4.81
CA LEU A 60 7.84 -3.37 -5.32
C LEU A 60 7.07 -4.13 -6.40
N PRO A 61 7.76 -4.79 -7.36
CA PRO A 61 7.13 -5.50 -8.48
C PRO A 61 6.59 -6.88 -8.05
N TYR A 62 5.75 -6.92 -7.02
CA TYR A 62 5.14 -8.12 -6.46
C TYR A 62 3.63 -7.97 -6.33
N GLY A 63 2.92 -9.10 -6.38
CA GLY A 63 1.47 -9.16 -6.28
C GLY A 63 0.75 -8.72 -7.55
N ASN A 64 -0.53 -8.37 -7.43
CA ASN A 64 -1.38 -8.08 -8.57
C ASN A 64 -1.33 -6.59 -8.93
N TYR A 65 -0.25 -6.23 -9.62
CA TYR A 65 0.09 -4.86 -10.02
C TYR A 65 -1.00 -4.15 -10.84
N LYS A 66 -1.91 -4.90 -11.48
CA LYS A 66 -2.95 -4.37 -12.38
C LYS A 66 -3.96 -3.47 -11.66
N LEU A 67 -4.40 -3.84 -10.45
CA LEU A 67 -5.33 -3.01 -9.67
C LEU A 67 -4.69 -1.67 -9.29
N TYR A 68 -3.40 -1.70 -8.95
CA TYR A 68 -2.64 -0.50 -8.65
C TYR A 68 -2.43 0.38 -9.88
N GLN A 69 -2.04 -0.20 -11.02
CA GLN A 69 -1.92 0.54 -12.27
C GLN A 69 -3.25 1.23 -12.63
N ASN A 70 -4.38 0.55 -12.44
CA ASN A 70 -5.70 1.13 -12.64
C ASN A 70 -5.97 2.27 -11.66
N ALA A 71 -5.63 2.10 -10.37
CA ALA A 71 -5.79 3.15 -9.36
C ALA A 71 -4.86 4.35 -9.61
N LEU A 72 -3.64 4.12 -10.08
CA LEU A 72 -2.66 5.14 -10.42
C LEU A 72 -3.07 5.89 -11.68
N ALA A 73 -3.56 5.17 -12.70
CA ALA A 73 -4.11 5.76 -13.91
C ALA A 73 -5.35 6.60 -13.59
N PHE A 74 -6.25 6.09 -12.73
CA PHE A 74 -7.39 6.85 -12.22
C PHE A 74 -6.94 8.10 -11.45
N TYR A 75 -5.96 7.97 -10.56
CA TYR A 75 -5.37 9.11 -9.84
C TYR A 75 -4.81 10.14 -10.81
N GLN A 76 -3.98 9.75 -11.77
CA GLN A 76 -3.39 10.65 -12.76
C GLN A 76 -4.46 11.36 -13.59
N LYS A 77 -5.50 10.62 -14.00
CA LYS A 77 -6.66 11.14 -14.75
C LYS A 77 -7.48 12.17 -13.96
N HIS A 78 -7.56 12.02 -12.63
CA HIS A 78 -8.36 12.89 -11.75
C HIS A 78 -7.53 13.82 -10.86
N ARG A 79 -6.20 13.87 -11.03
CA ARG A 79 -5.27 14.68 -10.23
C ARG A 79 -5.55 16.19 -10.30
N SER A 80 -6.25 16.64 -11.33
CA SER A 80 -6.71 18.01 -11.52
C SER A 80 -7.96 18.38 -10.68
N SER A 81 -8.66 17.41 -10.07
CA SER A 81 -9.74 17.70 -9.11
C SER A 81 -9.22 17.67 -7.67
N LYS A 82 -9.01 18.85 -7.12
CA LYS A 82 -8.34 19.15 -5.82
C LYS A 82 -9.00 18.53 -4.57
N LEU A 83 -10.05 17.70 -4.70
CA LEU A 83 -10.99 17.34 -3.63
C LEU A 83 -11.03 15.85 -3.24
N ALA A 84 -10.44 14.93 -4.01
CA ALA A 84 -10.54 13.50 -3.71
C ALA A 84 -9.43 12.95 -2.79
N VAL A 85 -8.38 13.74 -2.53
CA VAL A 85 -7.08 13.21 -2.04
C VAL A 85 -6.99 13.12 -0.51
N GLU A 86 -7.65 13.99 0.26
CA GLU A 86 -7.49 13.98 1.73
C GLU A 86 -8.12 12.76 2.43
N ARG A 87 -9.07 12.06 1.80
CA ARG A 87 -9.79 10.94 2.45
C ARG A 87 -9.21 9.56 2.17
N LEU A 88 -8.37 9.39 1.13
CA LEU A 88 -7.85 8.08 0.73
C LEU A 88 -6.51 7.71 1.38
N PHE A 89 -5.76 8.69 1.89
CA PHE A 89 -4.43 8.47 2.47
C PHE A 89 -4.26 8.98 3.92
N ARG A 90 -5.36 9.34 4.61
CA ARG A 90 -5.36 9.41 6.08
C ARG A 90 -5.49 7.98 6.65
N LEU A 91 -4.41 7.20 6.53
CA LEU A 91 -4.17 5.94 7.24
C LEU A 91 -2.82 6.03 7.93
#